data_AF-G4ZUD5-F1
#
_entry.id   AF-G4ZUD5-F1
#
_cell.length_a   1.000
_cell.length_b   1.000
_cell.length_c   1.000
_cell.angle_alpha   90.00
_cell.angle_beta   90.00
_cell.angle_gamma   90.00
#
_symmetry.space_group_name_H-M   'P 1'
#
loop_
_entity.id
_entity.type
_entity.pdbx_description
1 polymer ?
#
loop_
_entity_poly.entity_id
_entity_poly.type
_entity_poly.pdbx_seq_one_letter_code
_entity_poly.pdbx_strand_id
1 'polypeptide(L)'
;MHTPLDRPHPDCQAEIKALLECHEENPYAKFFGACGDVKTALDWCFREEKVRIRSENFQRAKASDAYVRQKMQERRDRVAAEQKAKAEAKASEAAAAN
;
A
#
# COMPACT_ATOMS: atom_id res chain seq x y z
N MET A 1 17.69 16.68 -13.67
CA MET A 1 17.56 15.30 -13.17
C MET A 1 16.16 15.10 -12.61
N HIS A 2 15.36 14.20 -13.19
CA HIS A 2 13.99 13.89 -12.77
C HIS A 2 13.95 12.55 -12.00
N THR A 3 12.87 12.34 -11.24
CA THR A 3 12.55 11.03 -10.63
C THR A 3 12.46 9.94 -11.71
N PRO A 4 12.79 8.66 -11.42
CA PRO A 4 12.68 7.58 -12.42
C PRO A 4 11.29 7.52 -13.05
N LEU A 5 11.27 7.48 -14.40
CA LEU A 5 10.07 7.40 -15.26
C LEU A 5 9.85 5.98 -15.80
N ASP A 6 10.56 5.01 -15.22
CA ASP A 6 10.60 3.61 -15.62
C ASP A 6 9.30 2.86 -15.30
N ARG A 7 8.57 3.32 -14.30
CA ARG A 7 7.28 2.76 -13.91
C ARG A 7 6.11 3.55 -14.53
N PRO A 8 4.93 2.92 -14.71
CA PRO A 8 3.77 3.63 -15.21
C PRO A 8 3.30 4.71 -14.24
N HIS A 9 3.02 5.89 -14.80
CA HIS A 9 2.50 7.07 -14.11
C HIS A 9 1.18 7.50 -14.75
N PRO A 10 0.07 6.76 -14.50
CA PRO A 10 -1.20 6.97 -15.19
C PRO A 10 -1.73 8.41 -15.04
N ASP A 11 -1.46 9.06 -13.91
CA ASP A 11 -1.96 10.40 -13.62
C ASP A 11 -1.07 11.51 -14.20
N CYS A 12 0.20 11.21 -14.49
CA CYS A 12 1.23 12.21 -14.83
C CYS A 12 1.82 12.03 -16.24
N GLN A 13 1.15 11.27 -17.10
CA GLN A 13 1.65 10.96 -18.44
C GLN A 13 1.79 12.21 -19.32
N ALA A 14 0.97 13.23 -19.10
CA ALA A 14 1.01 14.49 -19.85
C ALA A 14 2.29 15.29 -19.53
N GLU A 15 2.62 15.42 -18.26
CA GLU A 15 3.79 16.13 -17.74
C GLU A 15 5.09 15.42 -18.14
N ILE A 16 5.06 14.08 -18.17
CA ILE A 16 6.18 13.27 -18.66
C ILE A 16 6.45 13.57 -20.13
N LYS A 17 5.41 13.59 -20.97
CA LYS A 17 5.55 13.91 -22.40
C LYS A 17 6.11 15.32 -22.59
N ALA A 18 5.58 16.30 -21.88
CA ALA A 18 6.07 17.68 -21.95
C ALA A 18 7.55 17.79 -21.56
N LEU A 19 8.01 17.05 -20.55
CA LEU A 19 9.42 17.04 -20.15
C LEU A 19 10.31 16.39 -21.22
N LEU A 20 9.84 15.29 -21.84
CA LEU A 20 10.55 14.61 -22.93
C LEU A 20 10.68 15.52 -24.15
N GLU A 21 9.59 16.16 -24.57
CA GLU A 21 9.56 17.13 -25.67
C GLU A 21 10.55 18.28 -25.40
N CYS A 22 10.53 18.86 -24.20
CA CYS A 22 11.48 19.91 -23.84
C CYS A 22 12.94 19.43 -23.92
N HIS A 23 13.23 18.20 -23.49
CA HIS A 23 14.56 17.61 -23.57
C HIS A 23 15.02 17.28 -25.00
N GLU A 24 14.10 16.97 -25.90
CA GLU A 24 14.35 16.74 -27.32
C GLU A 24 14.64 18.05 -28.05
N GLU A 25 13.87 19.10 -27.77
CA GLU A 25 14.08 20.44 -28.35
C GLU A 25 15.35 21.12 -27.80
N ASN A 26 15.73 20.81 -26.56
CA ASN A 26 16.82 21.46 -25.84
C ASN A 26 17.91 20.47 -25.39
N PRO A 27 18.60 19.76 -26.31
CA PRO A 27 19.51 18.67 -25.95
C PRO A 27 20.70 19.12 -25.09
N TYR A 28 21.16 20.36 -25.25
CA TYR A 28 22.22 20.95 -24.41
C TYR A 28 21.64 21.82 -23.29
N ALA A 29 20.63 22.65 -23.58
CA ALA A 29 20.09 23.61 -22.62
C ALA A 29 19.26 22.95 -21.50
N LYS A 30 18.81 21.69 -21.67
CA LYS A 30 18.20 20.89 -20.60
C LYS A 30 19.11 20.72 -19.38
N PHE A 31 20.43 20.70 -19.58
CA PHE A 31 21.41 20.60 -18.49
C PHE A 31 21.63 21.93 -17.78
N PHE A 32 21.27 23.04 -18.42
CA PHE A 32 21.37 24.41 -17.87
C PHE A 32 20.03 24.93 -17.31
N GLY A 33 19.01 24.08 -17.22
CA GLY A 33 17.75 24.41 -16.55
C GLY A 33 16.65 24.99 -17.46
N ALA A 34 16.81 24.95 -18.79
CA ALA A 34 15.79 25.44 -19.72
C ALA A 34 14.41 24.77 -19.55
N CYS A 35 14.38 23.52 -19.07
CA CYS A 35 13.16 22.76 -18.81
C CYS A 35 12.69 22.83 -17.34
N GLY A 36 13.08 23.89 -16.61
CA GLY A 36 12.81 24.04 -15.18
C GLY A 36 11.33 24.02 -14.83
N ASP A 37 10.51 24.83 -15.50
CA ASP A 37 9.08 24.96 -15.21
C ASP A 37 8.31 23.66 -15.49
N VAL A 38 8.63 23.02 -16.63
CA VAL A 38 8.04 21.72 -17.02
C VAL A 38 8.41 20.64 -16.00
N LYS A 39 9.66 20.63 -15.53
CA LYS A 39 10.10 19.73 -14.47
C LYS A 39 9.34 20.00 -13.16
N THR A 40 9.14 21.26 -12.79
CA THR A 40 8.40 21.62 -11.59
C THR A 40 6.96 21.12 -11.66
N ALA A 41 6.28 21.29 -12.80
CA ALA A 41 4.94 20.73 -13.01
C ALA A 41 4.90 19.20 -12.84
N LEU A 42 5.87 18.49 -13.42
CA LEU A 42 6.00 17.04 -13.25
C LEU A 42 6.19 16.63 -11.79
N ASP A 43 7.06 17.35 -11.05
CA ASP A 43 7.32 17.06 -9.63
C ASP A 43 6.07 17.25 -8.78
N TRP A 44 5.24 18.26 -9.08
CA TRP A 44 3.94 18.45 -8.42
C TRP A 44 3.00 17.29 -8.70
N CYS A 45 2.86 16.86 -9.96
CA CYS A 45 2.03 15.73 -10.29
C CYS A 45 2.48 14.45 -9.57
N PHE A 46 3.78 14.14 -9.56
CA PHE A 46 4.31 12.97 -8.83
C PHE A 46 4.08 13.04 -7.33
N ARG A 47 4.05 14.23 -6.76
CA ARG A 47 3.72 14.41 -5.35
C ARG A 47 2.27 14.05 -5.08
N GLU A 48 1.35 14.51 -5.92
CA GLU A 48 -0.07 14.21 -5.80
C GLU A 48 -0.37 12.72 -6.01
N GLU A 49 0.19 12.13 -7.07
CA GLU A 49 0.07 10.70 -7.37
C GLU A 49 0.60 9.86 -6.19
N LYS A 50 1.76 10.22 -5.63
CA LYS A 50 2.32 9.52 -4.46
C LYS A 50 1.41 9.63 -3.24
N VAL A 51 0.78 10.79 -3.01
CA VAL A 51 -0.15 10.98 -1.89
C VAL A 51 -1.40 10.12 -2.09
N ARG A 52 -1.96 10.07 -3.31
CA ARG A 52 -3.11 9.23 -3.65
C ARG A 52 -2.80 7.74 -3.46
N ILE A 53 -1.72 7.25 -4.05
CA ILE A 53 -1.32 5.83 -3.92
C ILE A 53 -1.07 5.49 -2.44
N ARG A 54 -0.42 6.37 -1.68
CA ARG A 54 -0.18 6.16 -0.26
C ARG A 54 -1.50 6.07 0.53
N SER A 55 -2.48 6.91 0.23
CA SER A 55 -3.77 6.87 0.91
C SER A 55 -4.54 5.59 0.59
N GLU A 56 -4.57 5.17 -0.68
CA GLU A 56 -5.20 3.91 -1.10
C GLU A 56 -4.54 2.69 -0.44
N ASN A 57 -3.21 2.63 -0.43
CA ASN A 57 -2.45 1.57 0.22
C ASN A 57 -2.71 1.53 1.73
N PHE A 58 -2.81 2.70 2.37
CA PHE A 58 -3.14 2.77 3.79
C PHE A 58 -4.54 2.21 4.08
N GLN A 59 -5.55 2.55 3.26
CA GLN A 59 -6.90 2.01 3.44
C GLN A 59 -6.94 0.50 3.21
N ARG A 60 -6.26 -0.01 2.17
CA ARG A 60 -6.14 -1.45 1.90
C ARG A 60 -5.45 -2.18 3.04
N ALA A 61 -4.36 -1.63 3.56
CA ALA A 61 -3.64 -2.21 4.69
C ALA A 61 -4.52 -2.27 5.95
N LYS A 62 -5.27 -1.19 6.25
CA LYS A 62 -6.19 -1.14 7.38
C LYS A 62 -7.32 -2.17 7.26
N ALA A 63 -7.89 -2.32 6.06
CA ALA A 63 -8.94 -3.30 5.79
C ALA A 63 -8.41 -4.74 5.92
N SER A 64 -7.24 -5.02 5.34
CA SER A 64 -6.58 -6.33 5.45
C SER A 64 -6.24 -6.67 6.90
N ASP A 65 -5.67 -5.74 7.65
CA ASP A 65 -5.31 -5.93 9.06
C ASP A 65 -6.55 -6.16 9.94
N ALA A 66 -7.65 -5.44 9.70
CA ALA A 66 -8.92 -5.69 10.38
C ALA A 66 -9.46 -7.09 10.08
N TYR A 67 -9.45 -7.52 8.80
CA TYR A 67 -9.88 -8.85 8.40
C TYR A 67 -9.04 -9.96 9.04
N VAL A 68 -7.71 -9.82 9.01
CA VAL A 68 -6.79 -10.79 9.63
C VAL A 68 -7.01 -10.84 11.14
N ARG A 69 -7.15 -9.69 11.81
CA ARG A 69 -7.42 -9.64 13.26
C ARG A 69 -8.73 -10.35 13.62
N GLN A 70 -9.80 -10.12 12.86
CA GLN A 70 -11.07 -10.82 13.04
C GLN A 70 -10.91 -12.33 12.89
N LYS A 71 -10.29 -12.80 11.80
CA LYS A 71 -10.10 -14.24 11.55
C LYS A 71 -9.23 -14.90 12.62
N MET A 72 -8.21 -14.20 13.10
CA MET A 72 -7.37 -14.68 14.20
C MET A 72 -8.13 -14.78 15.52
N GLN A 73 -9.03 -13.83 15.79
CA GLN A 73 -9.90 -13.87 16.97
C GLN A 73 -10.89 -15.02 16.90
N GLU A 74 -11.61 -15.18 15.78
CA GLU A 74 -12.53 -16.31 15.56
C GLU A 74 -11.81 -17.66 15.78
N ARG A 75 -10.58 -17.80 15.28
CA ARG A 75 -9.76 -19.00 15.49
C ARG A 75 -9.39 -19.20 16.97
N ARG A 76 -9.00 -18.15 17.69
CA ARG A 76 -8.68 -18.22 19.13
C ARG A 76 -9.90 -18.65 19.94
N ASP A 77 -11.05 -18.05 19.66
CA ASP A 77 -12.30 -18.33 20.38
C ASP A 77 -12.75 -19.77 20.14
N ARG A 78 -12.64 -20.27 18.90
CA ARG A 78 -12.91 -21.68 18.58
C ARG A 78 -12.00 -22.63 19.36
N VAL A 79 -10.70 -22.37 19.38
CA VAL A 79 -9.73 -23.22 20.11
C VAL A 79 -10.01 -23.17 21.62
N ALA A 80 -10.34 -21.99 22.17
CA ALA A 80 -10.69 -21.86 23.58
C ALA A 80 -11.98 -22.63 23.93
N ALA A 81 -13.01 -22.56 23.08
CA ALA A 81 -14.25 -23.31 23.26
C ALA A 81 -14.02 -24.84 23.19
N GLU A 82 -13.24 -25.30 22.21
CA GLU A 82 -12.85 -26.71 22.11
C GLU A 82 -12.06 -27.19 23.33
N GLN A 83 -11.12 -26.38 23.83
CA GLN A 83 -10.34 -26.70 25.03
C GLN A 83 -11.22 -26.75 26.28
N LYS A 84 -12.14 -25.79 26.44
CA LYS A 84 -13.10 -25.77 27.54
C LYS A 84 -14.00 -27.01 27.51
N ALA A 85 -14.58 -27.34 26.37
CA ALA A 85 -15.42 -28.53 26.22
C ALA A 85 -14.66 -29.83 26.53
N LYS A 86 -13.40 -29.95 26.07
CA LYS A 86 -12.53 -31.08 26.41
C LYS A 86 -12.21 -31.15 27.90
N ALA A 87 -11.96 -30.02 28.55
CA ALA A 87 -11.69 -29.96 29.98
C ALA A 87 -12.93 -30.35 30.80
N GLU A 88 -14.11 -29.86 30.43
CA GLU A 88 -15.39 -30.21 31.06
C GLU A 88 -15.71 -31.71 30.89
N ALA A 89 -15.54 -32.26 29.69
CA ALA A 89 -15.71 -33.68 29.44
C ALA A 89 -14.76 -34.53 30.30
N LYS A 90 -13.46 -34.17 30.33
CA LYS A 90 -12.47 -34.86 31.17
C LYS A 90 -12.79 -34.77 32.66
N ALA A 91 -13.30 -33.63 33.14
CA ALA A 91 -13.71 -33.47 34.53
C ALA A 91 -14.91 -34.36 34.87
N SER A 92 -15.89 -34.45 33.97
CA SER A 92 -17.06 -35.33 34.16
C SER A 92 -16.67 -36.82 34.17
N GLU A 93 -15.73 -37.23 33.32
CA GLU A 93 -15.20 -38.59 33.29
C GLU A 93 -14.44 -38.94 34.58
N ALA A 94 -13.61 -38.02 35.08
CA ALA A 94 -12.89 -38.21 36.34
C ALA A 94 -13.83 -38.26 37.57
N ALA A 95 -14.94 -37.52 37.53
CA ALA A 95 -15.97 -37.54 38.58
C ALA A 95 -16.78 -38.85 38.56
N ALA A 96 -17.00 -39.46 37.40
CA ALA A 96 -17.70 -40.74 37.27
C ALA A 96 -16.84 -41.96 37.63
N ALA A 97 -15.51 -41.79 37.71
CA ALA A 97 -14.56 -42.85 38.06
C ALA A 97 -14.23 -42.94 39.56
N ASN A 98 -14.76 -42.04 40.40
CA ASN A 98 -14.68 -42.07 41.86
C ASN A 98 -16.04 -42.43 42.47
#